data_AF-A0A6L5FQG1-F1
#
_entry.id   AF-A0A6L5FQG1-F1
#
_cell.length_a   1.000
_cell.length_b   1.000
_cell.length_c   1.000
_cell.angle_alpha   90.00
_cell.angle_beta   90.00
_cell.angle_gamma   90.00
#
_symmetry.space_group_name_H-M   'P 1'
#
loop_
_entity.id
_entity.type
_entity.pdbx_description
1 polymer ?
#
loop_
_entity_poly.entity_id
_entity_poly.type
_entity_poly.pdbx_seq_one_letter_code
_entity_poly.pdbx_strand_id
1 'polypeptide(L)'
;MQSTSGLTRRHLLGGMGGMTAATVAGVDANAVEPQALGPATFLALAASDFQPAGSATYQLVSPGGVRVTAGSVAFSTGLRLPVGSRILAVWVYCNPNGNPGFVSLTRYRPLDPTFAQLAAATSTDGTVSEAVKLTLNHDVAGTWNYRITFPLSASTGRILYGARVKYRPPA
;
A
#
# COMPACT_ATOMS: atom_id res chain seq x y z
N MET A 1 5.71 23.62 -63.17
CA MET A 1 4.52 24.32 -63.68
C MET A 1 3.32 23.88 -62.85
N GLN A 2 2.61 24.87 -62.27
CA GLN A 2 1.18 24.97 -61.94
C GLN A 2 0.43 23.70 -61.47
N SER A 3 -0.16 23.69 -60.25
CA SER A 3 -1.57 24.06 -59.97
C SER A 3 -2.54 22.93 -60.36
N THR A 4 -3.54 22.46 -59.62
CA THR A 4 -4.46 23.12 -58.69
C THR A 4 -5.33 22.06 -58.00
N SER A 5 -5.83 22.44 -56.83
CA SER A 5 -7.03 22.03 -56.08
C SER A 5 -8.18 21.34 -56.82
N GLY A 6 -8.88 20.44 -56.10
CA GLY A 6 -10.22 19.97 -56.46
C GLY A 6 -11.01 19.56 -55.21
N LEU A 7 -11.72 20.52 -54.61
CA LEU A 7 -12.62 20.37 -53.46
C LEU A 7 -14.07 20.49 -53.96
N THR A 8 -14.96 19.64 -53.41
CA THR A 8 -16.42 19.82 -53.20
C THR A 8 -17.44 19.68 -54.35
N ARG A 9 -18.40 18.77 -54.17
CA ARG A 9 -19.87 18.98 -53.97
C ARG A 9 -20.56 17.61 -53.95
N ARG A 10 -21.06 17.09 -52.82
CA ARG A 10 -22.29 17.42 -52.08
C ARG A 10 -23.57 17.19 -52.91
N HIS A 11 -24.38 16.22 -52.49
CA HIS A 11 -25.84 16.06 -52.59
C HIS A 11 -26.12 14.66 -51.99
N LEU A 12 -27.03 14.40 -51.06
CA LEU A 12 -28.34 14.98 -50.77
C LEU A 12 -28.66 14.91 -49.27
N LEU A 13 -29.39 15.93 -48.82
CA LEU A 13 -30.19 15.93 -47.61
C LEU A 13 -31.41 15.02 -47.77
N GLY A 14 -31.85 14.41 -46.67
CA GLY A 14 -33.20 13.87 -46.54
C GLY A 14 -33.38 13.07 -45.26
N GLY A 15 -34.15 13.59 -44.30
CA GLY A 15 -34.64 12.81 -43.16
C GLY A 15 -34.71 13.56 -41.84
N MET A 16 -35.72 14.43 -41.70
CA MET A 16 -36.15 14.99 -40.42
C MET A 16 -36.82 13.92 -39.56
N GLY A 17 -36.47 13.91 -38.28
CA GLY A 17 -37.14 13.21 -37.18
C GLY A 17 -36.26 13.42 -35.96
N GLY A 18 -36.43 14.49 -35.18
CA GLY A 18 -37.54 14.61 -34.24
C GLY A 18 -37.20 13.79 -33.00
N MET A 19 -36.69 14.44 -31.95
CA MET A 19 -36.97 14.14 -30.53
C MET A 19 -35.96 14.85 -29.60
N THR A 20 -36.50 15.83 -28.86
CA THR A 20 -36.25 16.16 -27.45
C THR A 20 -34.81 16.32 -26.95
N ALA A 21 -34.54 17.53 -26.45
CA ALA A 21 -33.56 17.77 -25.40
C ALA A 21 -33.82 16.82 -24.22
N ALA A 22 -32.83 15.98 -23.90
CA ALA A 22 -32.76 15.28 -22.63
C ALA A 22 -31.37 15.54 -22.05
N THR A 23 -31.36 16.37 -21.03
CA THR A 23 -30.31 16.55 -20.06
C THR A 23 -29.81 15.18 -19.61
N VAL A 24 -28.61 14.77 -20.02
CA VAL A 24 -27.91 13.71 -19.30
C VAL A 24 -27.12 14.40 -18.19
N ALA A 25 -27.86 14.77 -17.14
CA ALA A 25 -27.33 14.78 -15.80
C ALA A 25 -27.00 13.32 -15.47
N GLY A 26 -25.86 12.86 -15.98
CA GLY A 26 -25.22 11.63 -15.52
C GLY A 26 -24.70 11.92 -14.13
N VAL A 27 -25.57 11.72 -13.14
CA VAL A 27 -25.20 11.55 -11.75
C VAL A 27 -24.37 10.28 -11.71
N ASP A 28 -23.06 10.43 -11.92
CA ASP A 28 -22.13 9.37 -11.63
C ASP A 28 -22.12 9.18 -10.11
N ALA A 29 -22.53 8.00 -9.73
CA ALA A 29 -22.78 7.58 -8.38
C ALA A 29 -21.49 7.64 -7.54
N ASN A 30 -21.62 8.23 -6.35
CA ASN A 30 -20.65 8.15 -5.26
C ASN A 30 -19.24 8.65 -5.61
N ALA A 31 -19.12 9.93 -5.98
CA ALA A 31 -17.99 10.68 -5.47
C ALA A 31 -18.12 10.64 -3.94
N VAL A 32 -17.51 9.63 -3.30
CA VAL A 32 -17.30 9.62 -1.86
C VAL A 32 -16.63 10.95 -1.56
N GLU A 33 -17.39 11.87 -0.97
CA GLU A 33 -16.88 13.17 -0.56
C GLU A 33 -15.55 12.92 0.13
N PRO A 34 -14.45 13.59 -0.28
CA PRO A 34 -13.15 13.32 0.31
C PRO A 34 -13.32 13.48 1.81
N GLN A 35 -13.27 12.36 2.54
CA GLN A 35 -13.46 12.38 3.98
C GLN A 35 -12.56 13.48 4.52
N ALA A 36 -13.14 14.40 5.29
CA ALA A 36 -12.32 15.37 5.98
C ALA A 36 -11.31 14.55 6.80
N LEU A 37 -10.03 14.80 6.56
CA LEU A 37 -8.93 14.05 7.18
C LEU A 37 -8.21 14.97 8.15
N GLY A 38 -7.92 14.46 9.33
CA GLY A 38 -7.08 15.14 10.31
C GLY A 38 -5.62 15.28 9.83
N PRO A 39 -4.77 15.95 10.62
CA PRO A 39 -3.36 16.08 10.33
C PRO A 39 -2.67 14.70 10.29
N ALA A 40 -1.62 14.59 9.48
CA ALA A 40 -0.85 13.35 9.41
C ALA A 40 -0.14 13.08 10.75
N THR A 41 -0.32 11.88 11.27
CA THR A 41 0.29 11.39 12.51
C THR A 41 1.06 10.10 12.28
N PHE A 42 1.77 9.62 13.31
CA PHE A 42 2.55 8.40 13.27
C PHE A 42 2.09 7.40 14.33
N LEU A 43 1.92 6.15 13.90
CA LEU A 43 1.84 4.97 14.78
C LEU A 43 3.18 4.25 14.75
N ALA A 44 3.78 4.00 15.92
CA ALA A 44 5.00 3.20 16.06
C ALA A 44 4.63 1.78 16.49
N LEU A 45 5.31 0.79 15.92
CA LEU A 45 5.19 -0.64 16.23
C LEU A 45 6.58 -1.16 16.57
N ALA A 46 6.75 -1.75 17.74
CA ALA A 46 8.00 -2.34 18.19
C ALA A 46 8.22 -3.72 17.54
N ALA A 47 9.45 -4.26 17.60
CA ALA A 47 9.72 -5.62 17.13
C ALA A 47 8.86 -6.67 17.86
N SER A 48 8.50 -6.43 19.12
CA SER A 48 7.63 -7.31 19.92
C SER A 48 6.19 -7.40 19.41
N ASP A 49 5.74 -6.42 18.60
CA ASP A 49 4.40 -6.44 18.00
C ASP A 49 4.32 -7.39 16.79
N PHE A 50 5.48 -7.89 16.32
CA PHE A 50 5.57 -8.80 15.20
C PHE A 50 5.63 -10.25 15.67
N GLN A 51 4.75 -11.07 15.11
CA GLN A 51 4.69 -12.50 15.35
C GLN A 51 5.33 -13.27 14.18
N PRO A 52 6.17 -14.28 14.45
CA PRO A 52 6.74 -15.13 13.43
C PRO A 52 5.67 -16.06 12.84
N ALA A 53 5.62 -16.17 11.51
CA ALA A 53 4.81 -17.12 10.77
C ALA A 53 5.72 -18.24 10.22
N GLY A 54 6.10 -19.18 11.10
CA GLY A 54 6.97 -20.31 10.76
C GLY A 54 7.82 -20.79 11.94
N SER A 55 8.66 -21.80 11.69
CA SER A 55 9.43 -22.52 12.73
C SER A 55 10.92 -22.13 12.82
N ALA A 56 11.30 -20.91 12.42
CA ALA A 56 12.69 -20.46 12.52
C ALA A 56 13.09 -20.16 13.96
N THR A 57 14.38 -20.27 14.26
CA THR A 57 14.94 -19.86 15.55
C THR A 57 15.31 -18.39 15.50
N TYR A 58 14.92 -17.63 16.52
CA TYR A 58 15.24 -16.21 16.64
C TYR A 58 15.61 -15.84 18.08
N GLN A 59 16.30 -14.72 18.24
CA GLN A 59 16.71 -14.17 19.53
C GLN A 59 16.34 -12.68 19.62
N LEU A 60 16.01 -12.24 20.84
CA LEU A 60 15.91 -10.83 21.16
C LEU A 60 17.31 -10.24 21.30
N VAL A 61 17.50 -9.04 20.77
CA VAL A 61 18.77 -8.31 20.82
C VAL A 61 18.54 -6.90 21.37
N SER A 62 19.44 -6.43 22.24
CA SER A 62 19.39 -5.06 22.78
C SER A 62 19.59 -4.04 21.64
N PRO A 63 18.90 -2.88 21.64
CA PRO A 63 17.95 -2.36 22.64
C PRO A 63 16.48 -2.78 22.48
N GLY A 64 16.15 -3.81 21.68
CA GLY A 64 14.76 -4.24 21.48
C GLY A 64 14.45 -4.77 20.08
N GLY A 65 15.46 -5.33 19.41
CA GLY A 65 15.31 -5.95 18.09
C GLY A 65 15.14 -7.46 18.16
N VAL A 66 14.80 -8.07 17.02
CA VAL A 66 14.74 -9.52 16.83
C VAL A 66 15.67 -9.92 15.68
N ARG A 67 16.50 -10.94 15.91
CA ARG A 67 17.39 -11.53 14.89
C ARG A 67 17.04 -13.00 14.69
N VAL A 68 16.94 -13.44 13.44
CA VAL A 68 16.86 -14.87 13.10
C VAL A 68 18.25 -15.49 13.17
N THR A 69 18.39 -16.60 13.89
CA THR A 69 19.66 -17.30 14.11
C THR A 69 19.76 -18.61 13.33
N ALA A 70 18.63 -19.23 12.99
CA ALA A 70 18.57 -20.41 12.10
C ALA A 70 17.29 -20.41 11.25
N GLY A 71 17.42 -20.78 9.96
CA GLY A 71 16.30 -20.85 9.02
C GLY A 71 15.84 -19.49 8.46
N SER A 72 14.59 -19.44 8.01
CA SER A 72 13.92 -18.21 7.54
C SER A 72 12.47 -18.18 8.00
N VAL A 73 11.96 -16.99 8.31
CA VAL A 73 10.59 -16.78 8.79
C VAL A 73 10.07 -15.41 8.37
N ALA A 74 8.77 -15.35 8.09
CA ALA A 74 8.06 -14.10 7.91
C ALA A 74 7.56 -13.58 9.26
N PHE A 75 7.98 -12.37 9.65
CA PHE A 75 7.41 -11.66 10.78
C PHE A 75 6.23 -10.82 10.30
N SER A 76 5.14 -10.86 11.05
CA SER A 76 3.94 -10.11 10.69
C SER A 76 3.26 -9.47 11.88
N THR A 77 2.65 -8.32 11.66
CA THR A 77 1.84 -7.64 12.67
C THR A 77 0.55 -7.12 12.04
N GLY A 78 -0.51 -7.10 12.83
CA GLY A 78 -1.78 -6.49 12.44
C GLY A 78 -1.71 -4.97 12.54
N LEU A 79 -2.27 -4.28 11.56
CA LEU A 79 -2.41 -2.83 11.58
C LEU A 79 -3.87 -2.46 11.89
N ARG A 80 -4.10 -1.97 13.10
CA ARG A 80 -5.42 -1.47 13.53
C ARG A 80 -5.40 0.05 13.50
N LEU A 81 -6.16 0.63 12.57
CA LEU A 81 -6.40 2.07 12.46
C LEU A 81 -7.92 2.30 12.43
N PRO A 82 -8.42 3.47 12.88
CA PRO A 82 -9.83 3.81 12.76
C PRO A 82 -10.30 3.73 11.30
N VAL A 83 -11.52 3.23 11.09
CA VAL A 83 -12.16 3.23 9.76
C VAL A 83 -12.25 4.65 9.24
N GLY A 84 -11.92 4.86 7.97
CA GLY A 84 -11.81 6.19 7.35
C GLY A 84 -10.43 6.85 7.53
N SER A 85 -9.49 6.21 8.23
CA SER A 85 -8.10 6.67 8.22
C SER A 85 -7.46 6.46 6.85
N ARG A 86 -6.56 7.35 6.45
CA ARG A 86 -5.77 7.25 5.21
C ARG A 86 -4.32 6.91 5.51
N ILE A 87 -3.87 5.73 5.10
CA ILE A 87 -2.48 5.28 5.20
C ILE A 87 -1.66 5.96 4.09
N LEU A 88 -0.57 6.63 4.49
CA LEU A 88 0.31 7.39 3.58
C LEU A 88 1.66 6.69 3.35
N ALA A 89 2.19 6.03 4.38
CA ALA A 89 3.45 5.30 4.28
C ALA A 89 3.65 4.34 5.45
N VAL A 90 4.43 3.29 5.20
CA VAL A 90 4.94 2.36 6.21
C VAL A 90 6.46 2.29 6.08
N TRP A 91 7.18 2.49 7.19
CA TRP A 91 8.63 2.28 7.28
C TRP A 91 8.91 1.07 8.14
N VAL A 92 9.82 0.19 7.70
CA VAL A 92 10.34 -0.92 8.51
C VAL A 92 11.82 -0.69 8.79
N TYR A 93 12.20 -0.80 10.06
CA TYR A 93 13.54 -0.47 10.54
C TYR A 93 14.36 -1.75 10.75
N CYS A 94 15.48 -1.88 10.04
CA CYS A 94 16.40 -3.02 10.15
C CYS A 94 17.87 -2.56 10.15
N ASN A 95 18.71 -3.12 11.03
CA ASN A 95 20.17 -2.86 11.10
C ASN A 95 20.97 -4.20 11.07
N PRO A 96 22.32 -4.18 10.93
CA PRO A 96 23.19 -3.03 10.62
C PRO A 96 23.62 -2.90 9.15
N ASN A 97 23.29 -3.87 8.29
CA ASN A 97 23.54 -3.83 6.83
C ASN A 97 22.30 -4.35 6.07
N GLY A 98 21.12 -4.07 6.61
CA GLY A 98 19.90 -4.81 6.30
C GLY A 98 18.84 -3.95 5.65
N ASN A 99 18.82 -3.99 4.33
CA ASN A 99 17.70 -3.54 3.53
C ASN A 99 16.65 -4.69 3.51
N PRO A 100 15.43 -4.53 4.05
CA PRO A 100 14.37 -5.52 3.92
C PRO A 100 14.28 -6.09 2.50
N GLY A 101 14.57 -7.39 2.36
CA GLY A 101 14.45 -8.06 1.07
C GLY A 101 13.05 -7.92 0.48
N PHE A 102 12.03 -7.76 1.34
CA PHE A 102 10.66 -7.50 0.92
C PHE A 102 9.82 -6.99 2.11
N VAL A 103 9.22 -5.82 2.05
CA VAL A 103 8.15 -5.42 2.99
C VAL A 103 6.85 -5.39 2.21
N SER A 104 5.78 -5.94 2.77
CA SER A 104 4.44 -5.82 2.19
C SER A 104 3.42 -5.32 3.20
N LEU A 105 2.48 -4.50 2.72
CA LEU A 105 1.21 -4.26 3.39
C LEU A 105 0.13 -5.01 2.61
N THR A 106 -0.55 -5.92 3.29
CA THR A 106 -1.62 -6.73 2.71
C THR A 106 -2.94 -6.41 3.40
N ARG A 107 -4.03 -6.36 2.64
CA ARG A 107 -5.38 -6.38 3.20
C ARG A 107 -6.03 -7.76 3.01
N TYR A 108 -6.85 -8.16 3.96
CA TYR A 108 -7.58 -9.43 3.95
C TYR A 108 -8.89 -9.31 4.74
N ARG A 109 -9.82 -10.24 4.55
CA ARG A 109 -11.02 -10.37 5.40
C ARG A 109 -11.00 -11.71 6.14
N PRO A 110 -11.59 -11.83 7.34
CA PRO A 110 -11.51 -13.07 8.13
C PRO A 110 -12.15 -14.29 7.44
N LEU A 111 -13.14 -14.06 6.57
CA LEU A 111 -13.90 -15.09 5.88
C LEU A 111 -13.61 -15.13 4.37
N ASP A 112 -12.65 -14.33 3.90
CA ASP A 112 -12.26 -14.27 2.50
C ASP A 112 -10.81 -14.77 2.39
N PRO A 113 -10.54 -15.86 1.64
CA PRO A 113 -9.19 -16.37 1.48
C PRO A 113 -8.30 -15.43 0.66
N THR A 114 -8.86 -14.38 0.05
CA THR A 114 -8.08 -13.44 -0.77
C THR A 114 -7.24 -12.50 0.09
N PHE A 115 -5.94 -12.55 -0.17
CA PHE A 115 -4.96 -11.61 0.32
C PHE A 115 -4.60 -10.65 -0.81
N ALA A 116 -4.90 -9.37 -0.65
CA ALA A 116 -4.56 -8.34 -1.63
C ALA A 116 -3.38 -7.50 -1.13
N GLN A 117 -2.26 -7.58 -1.83
CA GLN A 117 -1.09 -6.74 -1.56
C GLN A 117 -1.37 -5.30 -2.01
N LEU A 118 -1.29 -4.34 -1.09
CA LEU A 118 -1.51 -2.92 -1.35
C LEU A 118 -0.23 -2.20 -1.77
N ALA A 119 0.88 -2.57 -1.15
CA ALA A 119 2.19 -2.05 -1.47
C ALA A 119 3.24 -3.09 -1.11
N ALA A 120 4.29 -3.15 -1.91
CA ALA A 120 5.52 -3.79 -1.50
C ALA A 120 6.73 -3.00 -1.97
N ALA A 121 7.81 -3.09 -1.22
CA ALA A 121 9.10 -2.59 -1.59
C ALA A 121 10.12 -3.69 -1.30
N THR A 122 10.96 -3.93 -2.27
CA THR A 122 12.16 -4.73 -2.13
C THR A 122 13.29 -3.74 -1.95
N SER A 123 14.20 -4.05 -1.06
CA SER A 123 15.36 -3.20 -0.89
C SER A 123 16.58 -3.86 -1.48
N THR A 124 17.32 -3.11 -2.28
CA THR A 124 18.55 -3.56 -2.93
C THR A 124 19.63 -3.77 -1.88
N ASP A 125 20.34 -4.90 -1.94
CA ASP A 125 21.46 -5.17 -1.04
C ASP A 125 22.46 -4.01 -1.11
N GLY A 126 22.73 -3.41 0.04
CA GLY A 126 23.55 -2.22 0.19
C GLY A 126 23.89 -1.98 1.65
N THR A 127 24.98 -1.25 1.89
CA THR A 127 25.54 -0.95 3.23
C THR A 127 24.75 0.12 4.00
N VAL A 128 23.61 0.58 3.47
CA VAL A 128 22.83 1.67 4.06
C VAL A 128 21.88 1.13 5.13
N SER A 129 22.01 1.69 6.33
CA SER A 129 21.20 1.42 7.51
C SER A 129 19.84 2.16 7.45
N GLU A 130 19.16 2.14 6.29
CA GLU A 130 17.93 2.91 6.07
C GLU A 130 16.67 2.08 6.26
N ALA A 131 15.59 2.73 6.70
CA ALA A 131 14.29 2.09 6.82
C ALA A 131 13.64 1.93 5.44
N VAL A 132 13.12 0.74 5.14
CA VAL A 132 12.41 0.51 3.87
C VAL A 132 11.04 1.13 3.94
N LYS A 133 10.80 2.06 3.01
CA LYS A 133 9.57 2.84 2.93
C LYS A 133 8.64 2.27 1.86
N LEU A 134 7.47 1.81 2.29
CA LEU A 134 6.29 1.65 1.44
C LEU A 134 5.58 2.99 1.36
N THR A 135 5.46 3.56 0.16
CA THR A 135 4.61 4.73 -0.07
C THR A 135 3.30 4.26 -0.69
N LEU A 136 2.17 4.66 -0.10
CA LEU A 136 0.85 4.32 -0.60
C LEU A 136 -0.15 5.41 -0.22
N ASN A 137 -1.31 5.42 -0.86
CA ASN A 137 -2.41 6.31 -0.52
C ASN A 137 -3.69 5.49 -0.43
N HIS A 138 -3.98 4.96 0.76
CA HIS A 138 -5.01 3.93 0.93
C HIS A 138 -5.94 4.20 2.11
N ASP A 139 -7.25 4.13 1.87
CA ASP A 139 -8.27 4.34 2.90
C ASP A 139 -8.64 3.05 3.64
N VAL A 140 -8.67 3.14 4.96
CA VAL A 140 -8.99 2.04 5.86
C VAL A 140 -10.49 1.79 5.82
N ALA A 141 -10.90 0.73 5.11
CA ALA A 141 -12.28 0.26 5.07
C ALA A 141 -12.59 -0.73 6.21
N GLY A 142 -13.76 -0.59 6.85
CA GLY A 142 -14.12 -1.32 8.07
C GLY A 142 -14.37 -2.82 7.93
N THR A 143 -14.50 -3.33 6.71
CA THR A 143 -14.62 -4.78 6.45
C THR A 143 -13.27 -5.46 6.20
N TRP A 144 -12.17 -4.71 6.23
CA TRP A 144 -10.84 -5.19 5.91
C TRP A 144 -9.91 -5.13 7.12
N ASN A 145 -9.08 -6.16 7.24
CA ASN A 145 -7.93 -6.17 8.13
C ASN A 145 -6.66 -5.90 7.33
N TYR A 146 -5.66 -5.37 8.01
CA TYR A 146 -4.39 -4.98 7.40
C TYR A 146 -3.25 -5.68 8.13
N ARG A 147 -2.28 -6.20 7.38
CA ARG A 147 -1.11 -6.89 7.92
C ARG A 147 0.14 -6.36 7.26
N ILE A 148 1.09 -5.96 8.08
CA ILE A 148 2.47 -5.68 7.63
C ILE A 148 3.22 -7.00 7.73
N THR A 149 3.95 -7.38 6.69
CA THR A 149 4.74 -8.62 6.66
C THR A 149 6.15 -8.35 6.15
N PHE A 150 7.13 -8.95 6.83
CA PHE A 150 8.55 -8.80 6.57
C PHE A 150 9.30 -10.14 6.77
N PRO A 151 9.92 -10.73 5.73
CA PRO A 151 10.74 -11.92 5.86
C PRO A 151 12.15 -11.61 6.37
N LEU A 152 12.61 -12.41 7.34
CA LEU A 152 14.01 -12.48 7.77
C LEU A 152 14.57 -13.89 7.55
N SER A 153 15.88 -13.98 7.35
CA SER A 153 16.62 -15.24 7.33
C SER A 153 17.93 -15.12 8.11
N ALA A 154 18.39 -16.25 8.67
CA ALA A 154 19.66 -16.32 9.37
C ALA A 154 20.84 -15.92 8.48
N SER A 155 20.80 -16.27 7.20
CA SER A 155 21.86 -15.96 6.22
C SER A 155 22.08 -14.47 6.00
N THR A 156 21.05 -13.65 6.24
CA THR A 156 21.16 -12.19 6.07
C THR A 156 21.71 -11.48 7.31
N GLY A 157 21.70 -12.13 8.48
CA GLY A 157 22.12 -11.51 9.74
C GLY A 157 21.32 -10.28 10.18
N ARG A 158 20.18 -10.01 9.54
CA ARG A 158 19.36 -8.80 9.74
C ARG A 158 18.68 -8.81 11.11
N ILE A 159 18.52 -7.62 11.69
CA ILE A 159 17.80 -7.39 12.94
C ILE A 159 16.59 -6.51 12.66
N LEU A 160 15.38 -6.98 12.99
CA LEU A 160 14.15 -6.18 12.96
C LEU A 160 14.00 -5.36 14.24
N TYR A 161 13.81 -4.05 14.13
CA TYR A 161 13.54 -3.17 15.28
C TYR A 161 12.08 -2.72 15.39
N GLY A 162 11.32 -2.85 14.32
CA GLY A 162 9.90 -2.50 14.29
C GLY A 162 9.49 -1.78 13.01
N ALA A 163 8.36 -1.10 13.07
CA ALA A 163 7.80 -0.33 11.98
C ALA A 163 7.20 1.00 12.44
N ARG A 164 7.01 1.92 11.50
CA ARG A 164 6.29 3.17 11.72
C ARG A 164 5.30 3.39 10.59
N VAL A 165 4.08 3.79 10.91
CA VAL A 165 3.01 4.00 9.94
C VAL A 165 2.61 5.47 10.00
N LYS A 166 2.70 6.17 8.88
CA LYS A 166 2.16 7.53 8.73
C LYS A 166 0.75 7.42 8.18
N TYR A 167 -0.21 7.99 8.89
CA TYR A 167 -1.61 8.01 8.48
C TYR A 167 -2.27 9.34 8.83
N ARG A 168 -3.38 9.64 8.15
CA ARG A 168 -4.31 10.71 8.58
C ARG A 168 -5.53 10.05 9.21
N PRO A 169 -5.94 10.39 10.43
CA PRO A 169 -7.18 9.91 11.00
C PRO A 169 -8.39 10.55 10.27
N PRO A 170 -9.59 9.95 10.37
CA PRO A 170 -10.82 10.66 10.03
C PRO A 170 -10.91 11.95 10.88
N ALA A 171 -11.41 13.04 10.30
CA ALA A 171 -11.61 14.31 11.00
C ALA A 171 -12.77 14.25 12.02
#